data_AF-A0AAD6ISQ7-F1
#
_entry.id   AF-A0AAD6ISQ7-F1
#
_cell.length_a   1.000
_cell.length_b   1.000
_cell.length_c   1.000
_cell.angle_alpha   90.00
_cell.angle_beta   90.00
_cell.angle_gamma   90.00
#
_symmetry.space_group_name_H-M   'P 1'
#
loop_
_entity.id
_entity.type
_entity.pdbx_description
1 polymer ?
#
loop_
_entity_poly.entity_id
_entity_poly.type
_entity_poly.pdbx_seq_one_letter_code
_entity_poly.pdbx_strand_id
1 'polypeptide(L)'
;MSTASGFAVVLRKHGNIASLEHLAENSAESLLLNDKGEKLSDCRLIPEPSSESIAQYLQRCGNVAVVKDYSVPHSAEALIERSDKTDALEQRLCEVERTVCGIERSNNILQRDHSTSKKMNYELTREIRTMGEEFSVLQKKMDRMEMQSLKIGIGNLQIAAIRRIKKQQGRVNPSGGPSNTAQSSEGLTTWFSKFNAKDLPSVSNNMLKTTDYKRLCDSKLVEERNRAAHQEWGELAVILSQQKHQRIRDNWQRIFKYVVRRSVEAEAEQYEAGHTKFLEALGGLSEDET
;
A
#
# COMPACT_ATOMS: atom_id res chain seq x y z
N MET A 1 -42.49 62.74 -38.48
CA MET A 1 -41.37 61.83 -38.16
C MET A 1 -41.93 60.43 -38.07
N SER A 2 -41.43 59.52 -38.91
CA SER A 2 -41.98 58.18 -39.13
C SER A 2 -41.50 57.22 -38.04
N THR A 3 -42.42 56.66 -37.25
CA THR A 3 -42.13 55.57 -36.30
C THR A 3 -42.18 54.24 -37.05
N ALA A 4 -41.06 53.53 -37.13
CA ALA A 4 -41.02 52.18 -37.68
C ALA A 4 -41.64 51.20 -36.67
N SER A 5 -42.77 50.59 -37.01
CA SER A 5 -43.33 49.45 -36.29
C SER A 5 -42.85 48.16 -36.93
N GLY A 6 -41.94 47.45 -36.28
CA GLY A 6 -41.54 46.10 -36.69
C GLY A 6 -42.44 45.05 -36.04
N PHE A 7 -42.86 44.04 -36.82
CA PHE A 7 -43.55 42.85 -36.30
C PHE A 7 -42.62 41.64 -36.43
N ALA A 8 -42.47 40.87 -35.34
CA ALA A 8 -41.83 39.56 -35.37
C ALA A 8 -42.92 38.48 -35.35
N VAL A 9 -42.89 37.57 -36.33
CA VAL A 9 -43.82 36.43 -36.41
C VAL A 9 -43.04 35.17 -36.02
N VAL A 10 -43.47 34.50 -34.95
CA VAL A 10 -42.93 33.20 -34.52
C VAL A 10 -43.90 32.09 -34.91
N LEU A 11 -43.52 31.23 -35.85
CA LEU A 11 -44.32 30.05 -36.23
C LEU A 11 -44.02 28.88 -35.29
N ARG A 12 -45.06 28.41 -34.58
CA ARG A 12 -44.98 27.20 -33.75
C ARG A 12 -44.99 25.95 -34.63
N LYS A 13 -43.94 25.14 -34.54
CA LYS A 13 -44.03 23.71 -34.82
C LYS A 13 -43.40 22.95 -33.65
N HIS A 14 -44.26 22.44 -32.77
CA HIS A 14 -43.96 21.73 -31.52
C HIS A 14 -43.55 22.64 -30.35
N GLY A 15 -44.32 22.55 -29.27
CA GLY A 15 -44.24 23.43 -28.12
C GLY A 15 -42.91 23.31 -27.39
N ASN A 16 -42.16 24.41 -27.40
CA ASN A 16 -41.32 24.90 -26.31
C ASN A 16 -41.05 26.39 -26.58
N ILE A 17 -41.12 27.23 -25.55
CA ILE A 17 -40.97 28.69 -25.65
C ILE A 17 -39.51 29.01 -25.29
N ALA A 18 -38.72 29.44 -26.26
CA ALA A 18 -37.46 30.13 -25.98
C ALA A 18 -37.76 31.61 -25.69
N SER A 19 -37.13 32.17 -24.65
CA SER A 19 -37.27 33.57 -24.26
C SER A 19 -36.70 34.51 -25.32
N LEU A 20 -37.44 35.57 -25.63
CA LEU A 20 -37.20 36.55 -26.71
C LEU A 20 -36.53 37.82 -26.14
N GLU A 21 -35.34 37.70 -25.55
CA GLU A 21 -34.66 38.85 -24.92
C GLU A 21 -33.39 39.36 -25.63
N HIS A 22 -33.00 38.81 -26.79
CA HIS A 22 -31.87 39.35 -27.55
C HIS A 22 -32.12 39.39 -29.05
N LEU A 23 -32.84 40.40 -29.55
CA LEU A 23 -32.84 40.76 -30.97
C LEU A 23 -33.06 42.27 -31.17
N ALA A 24 -32.07 43.06 -30.74
CA ALA A 24 -31.69 44.38 -31.26
C ALA A 24 -30.25 44.55 -30.74
N GLU A 25 -29.18 44.59 -31.52
CA GLU A 25 -28.92 45.45 -32.68
C GLU A 25 -27.77 44.84 -33.54
N ASN A 26 -27.85 45.11 -34.85
CA ASN A 26 -26.76 45.11 -35.85
C ASN A 26 -26.18 43.79 -36.40
N SER A 27 -26.45 43.65 -37.71
CA SER A 27 -25.78 42.85 -38.76
C SER A 27 -25.77 41.32 -38.64
N ALA A 28 -26.49 40.72 -39.61
CA ALA A 28 -26.24 39.45 -40.29
C ALA A 28 -25.75 38.25 -39.46
N GLU A 29 -26.59 37.22 -39.43
CA GLU A 29 -26.40 35.88 -38.82
C GLU A 29 -26.65 35.77 -37.31
N SER A 30 -27.88 36.10 -36.88
CA SER A 30 -28.41 35.60 -35.62
C SER A 30 -28.68 34.10 -35.72
N LEU A 31 -27.76 33.29 -35.20
CA LEU A 31 -27.91 31.85 -35.03
C LEU A 31 -28.91 31.57 -33.90
N LEU A 32 -30.12 31.14 -34.26
CA LEU A 32 -31.07 30.60 -33.30
C LEU A 32 -30.57 29.23 -32.83
N LEU A 33 -30.21 29.15 -31.54
CA LEU A 33 -29.81 27.92 -30.87
C LEU A 33 -30.98 27.38 -30.04
N ASN A 34 -31.10 26.05 -29.95
CA ASN A 34 -32.01 25.44 -28.97
C ASN A 34 -31.40 25.45 -27.56
N ASP A 35 -32.15 25.00 -26.55
CA ASP A 35 -31.71 24.89 -25.15
C ASP A 35 -30.49 23.96 -24.94
N LYS A 36 -30.04 23.27 -25.99
CA LYS A 36 -28.84 22.42 -26.03
C LYS A 36 -27.69 23.02 -26.85
N GLY A 37 -27.83 24.25 -27.36
CA GLY A 37 -26.79 24.93 -28.13
C GLY A 37 -26.67 24.45 -29.58
N GLU A 38 -27.69 23.81 -30.15
CA GLU A 38 -27.68 23.34 -31.55
C GLU A 38 -28.31 24.36 -32.49
N LYS A 39 -27.70 24.57 -33.68
CA LYS A 39 -28.21 25.49 -34.71
C LYS A 39 -29.56 25.02 -35.27
N LEU A 40 -30.59 25.86 -35.17
CA LEU A 40 -31.86 25.67 -35.86
C LEU A 40 -31.67 26.02 -37.34
N SER A 41 -31.61 24.99 -38.19
CA SER A 41 -31.09 25.11 -39.56
C SER A 41 -32.05 25.67 -40.61
N ASP A 42 -33.26 26.13 -40.28
CA ASP A 42 -34.17 26.68 -41.28
C ASP A 42 -35.04 27.82 -40.73
N CYS A 43 -34.53 29.04 -40.79
CA CYS A 43 -35.33 30.26 -40.61
C CYS A 43 -35.05 31.19 -41.78
N ARG A 44 -36.03 31.39 -42.66
CA ARG A 44 -35.97 32.39 -43.73
C ARG A 44 -36.67 33.66 -43.28
N LEU A 45 -35.96 34.78 -43.35
CA LEU A 45 -36.54 36.12 -43.25
C LEU A 45 -37.40 36.37 -44.49
N ILE A 46 -38.69 36.62 -44.30
CA ILE A 46 -39.58 37.09 -45.37
C ILE A 46 -39.46 38.62 -45.39
N PRO A 47 -39.07 39.26 -46.51
CA PRO A 47 -39.09 40.70 -46.61
C PRO A 47 -40.53 41.21 -46.56
N GLU A 48 -40.72 42.34 -45.86
CA GLU A 48 -42.00 43.00 -45.55
C GLU A 48 -43.16 42.68 -46.51
N PRO A 49 -44.12 41.85 -46.08
CA PRO A 49 -45.37 41.71 -46.81
C PRO A 49 -46.28 42.89 -46.46
N SER A 50 -47.00 43.42 -47.45
CA SER A 50 -48.14 44.29 -47.18
C SER A 50 -49.14 43.58 -46.25
N SER A 51 -49.87 44.34 -45.42
CA SER A 51 -50.78 43.82 -44.40
C SER A 51 -51.79 42.78 -44.92
N GLU A 52 -52.17 42.86 -46.21
CA GLU A 52 -53.05 41.88 -46.87
C GLU A 52 -52.40 40.49 -47.08
N SER A 53 -51.08 40.42 -47.28
CA SER A 53 -50.34 39.16 -47.47
C SER A 53 -50.21 38.36 -46.17
N ILE A 54 -50.14 39.03 -45.02
CA ILE A 54 -50.02 38.38 -43.71
C ILE A 54 -51.35 37.74 -43.31
N ALA A 55 -52.47 38.45 -43.56
CA ALA A 55 -53.80 37.94 -43.27
C ALA A 55 -54.14 36.68 -44.08
N GLN A 56 -53.82 36.65 -45.37
CA GLN A 56 -54.05 35.48 -46.23
C GLN A 56 -53.17 34.28 -45.84
N TYR A 57 -51.96 34.52 -45.35
CA TYR A 57 -51.06 33.46 -44.87
C TYR A 57 -51.56 32.84 -43.55
N LEU A 58 -51.98 33.68 -42.59
CA LEU A 58 -52.55 33.23 -41.32
C LEU A 58 -53.87 32.47 -41.51
N GLN A 59 -54.68 32.86 -42.49
CA GLN A 59 -55.94 32.18 -42.82
C GLN A 59 -55.72 30.80 -43.46
N ARG A 60 -54.59 30.59 -44.17
CA ARG A 60 -54.19 29.28 -44.71
C ARG A 60 -53.60 28.33 -43.66
N CYS A 61 -53.00 28.84 -42.60
CA CYS A 61 -52.30 28.03 -41.60
C CYS A 61 -53.17 27.55 -40.42
N GLY A 62 -54.47 27.83 -40.41
CA GLY A 62 -55.45 27.17 -39.52
C GLY A 62 -55.24 27.35 -38.01
N ASN A 63 -54.33 28.22 -37.59
CA ASN A 63 -54.02 28.46 -36.18
C ASN A 63 -54.25 29.93 -35.85
N VAL A 64 -55.26 30.15 -35.00
CA VAL A 64 -55.65 31.45 -34.46
C VAL A 64 -54.45 32.10 -33.75
N ALA A 65 -53.89 33.13 -34.36
CA ALA A 65 -53.01 34.06 -33.67
C ALA A 65 -53.88 35.02 -32.86
N VAL A 66 -53.85 34.88 -31.53
CA VAL A 66 -54.36 35.93 -30.66
C VAL A 66 -53.38 37.10 -30.78
N VAL A 67 -53.76 38.10 -31.58
CA VAL A 67 -53.13 39.41 -31.53
C VAL A 67 -53.54 40.03 -30.20
N LYS A 68 -52.68 39.91 -29.18
CA LYS A 68 -52.79 40.78 -28.01
C LYS A 68 -52.18 42.11 -28.40
N ASP A 69 -53.02 43.14 -28.43
CA ASP A 69 -52.56 44.52 -28.41
C ASP A 69 -51.57 44.68 -27.25
N TYR A 70 -50.29 44.87 -27.56
CA TYR A 70 -49.34 45.42 -26.61
C TYR A 70 -49.64 46.91 -26.53
N SER A 71 -50.72 47.26 -25.82
CA SER A 71 -50.86 48.62 -25.30
C SER A 71 -49.66 48.86 -24.40
N VAL A 72 -48.69 49.65 -24.86
CA VAL A 72 -47.64 50.20 -24.00
C VAL A 72 -48.38 50.97 -22.91
N PRO A 73 -48.30 50.56 -21.64
CA PRO A 73 -48.99 51.30 -20.60
C PRO A 73 -48.27 52.64 -20.46
N HIS A 74 -48.89 53.71 -20.97
CA HIS A 74 -48.45 55.09 -20.78
C HIS A 74 -48.84 55.63 -19.39
N SER A 75 -49.26 54.77 -18.45
CA SER A 75 -49.42 55.19 -17.06
C SER A 75 -48.04 55.17 -16.38
N ALA A 76 -47.72 56.26 -15.69
CA ALA A 76 -46.48 56.38 -14.94
C ALA A 76 -46.31 55.22 -13.93
N GLU A 77 -47.41 54.69 -13.40
CA GLU A 77 -47.44 53.57 -12.45
C GLU A 77 -46.89 52.26 -13.04
N ALA A 78 -47.21 51.94 -14.29
CA ALA A 78 -46.71 50.72 -14.93
C ALA A 78 -45.22 50.80 -15.30
N LEU A 79 -44.71 52.02 -15.56
CA LEU A 79 -43.28 52.27 -15.76
C LEU A 79 -42.51 52.20 -14.44
N ILE A 80 -43.09 52.70 -13.33
CA ILE A 80 -42.53 52.58 -11.98
C ILE A 80 -42.46 51.11 -11.54
N GLU A 81 -43.55 50.34 -11.70
CA GLU A 81 -43.55 48.91 -11.35
C GLU A 81 -42.54 48.09 -12.18
N ARG A 82 -42.29 48.49 -13.44
CA ARG A 82 -41.23 47.91 -14.26
C ARG A 82 -39.84 48.27 -13.76
N SER A 83 -39.63 49.55 -13.38
CA SER A 83 -38.40 50.05 -12.79
C SER A 83 -38.04 49.32 -11.50
N ASP A 84 -39.02 49.16 -10.59
CA ASP A 84 -38.83 48.47 -9.31
C ASP A 84 -38.49 46.97 -9.53
N LYS A 85 -39.07 46.34 -10.56
CA LYS A 85 -38.73 44.97 -10.95
C LYS A 85 -37.34 44.84 -11.55
N THR A 86 -36.90 45.82 -12.35
CA THR A 86 -35.52 45.85 -12.87
C THR A 86 -34.52 46.05 -11.74
N ASP A 87 -34.78 46.95 -10.80
CA ASP A 87 -33.90 47.19 -9.64
C ASP A 87 -33.78 45.92 -8.77
N ALA A 88 -34.90 45.22 -8.55
CA ALA A 88 -34.91 43.95 -7.81
C ALA A 88 -34.15 42.82 -8.54
N LEU A 89 -34.21 42.79 -9.89
CA LEU A 89 -33.44 41.84 -10.69
C LEU A 89 -31.94 42.16 -10.68
N GLU A 90 -31.56 43.43 -10.75
CA GLU A 90 -30.16 43.87 -10.65
C GLU A 90 -29.56 43.53 -9.28
N GLN A 91 -30.30 43.72 -8.19
CA GLN A 91 -29.87 43.31 -6.86
C GLN A 91 -29.64 41.78 -6.79
N ARG A 92 -30.57 40.99 -7.33
CA ARG A 92 -30.41 39.52 -7.40
C ARG A 92 -29.24 39.10 -8.27
N LEU A 93 -29.01 39.77 -9.40
CA LEU A 93 -27.87 39.51 -10.27
C LEU A 93 -26.56 39.76 -9.50
N CYS A 94 -26.47 40.88 -8.78
CA CYS A 94 -25.32 41.21 -7.95
C CYS A 94 -25.09 40.18 -6.82
N GLU A 95 -26.15 39.66 -6.20
CA GLU A 95 -26.04 38.57 -5.22
C GLU A 95 -25.53 37.28 -5.85
N VAL A 96 -26.06 36.90 -7.01
CA VAL A 96 -25.61 35.72 -7.76
C VAL A 96 -24.14 35.86 -8.14
N GLU A 97 -23.72 37.00 -8.68
CA GLU A 97 -22.31 37.26 -9.03
C GLU A 97 -21.36 37.12 -7.82
N ARG A 98 -21.77 37.61 -6.64
CA ARG A 98 -21.00 37.42 -5.40
C ARG A 98 -20.90 35.94 -5.03
N THR A 99 -22.00 35.19 -5.12
CA THR A 99 -21.98 33.75 -4.83
C THR A 99 -21.11 32.97 -5.80
N VAL A 100 -21.18 33.29 -7.11
CA VAL A 100 -20.34 32.66 -8.15
C VAL A 100 -18.87 32.95 -7.88
N CYS A 101 -18.49 34.20 -7.60
CA CYS A 101 -17.11 34.55 -7.24
C CYS A 101 -16.64 33.80 -5.98
N GLY A 102 -17.52 33.61 -4.99
CA GLY A 102 -17.24 32.78 -3.81
C GLY A 102 -16.96 31.32 -4.16
N ILE A 103 -17.82 30.72 -4.98
CA ILE A 103 -17.69 29.32 -5.45
C ILE A 103 -16.39 29.14 -6.25
N GLU A 104 -16.06 30.06 -7.16
CA GLU A 104 -14.82 30.01 -7.95
C GLU A 104 -13.57 30.06 -7.06
N ARG A 105 -13.56 30.91 -6.03
CA ARG A 105 -12.46 30.94 -5.04
C ARG A 105 -12.35 29.61 -4.30
N SER A 106 -13.46 29.07 -3.81
CA SER A 106 -13.49 27.77 -3.13
C SER A 106 -13.01 26.63 -4.03
N ASN A 107 -13.43 26.59 -5.30
CA ASN A 107 -12.96 25.60 -6.26
C ASN A 107 -11.45 25.70 -6.52
N ASN A 108 -10.91 26.92 -6.64
CA ASN A 108 -9.48 27.13 -6.80
C ASN A 108 -8.67 26.66 -5.58
N ILE A 109 -9.20 26.84 -4.36
CA ILE A 109 -8.58 26.32 -3.13
C ILE A 109 -8.59 24.80 -3.14
N LEU A 110 -9.74 24.17 -3.39
CA LEU A 110 -9.87 22.70 -3.44
C LEU A 110 -8.97 22.07 -4.51
N GLN A 111 -8.83 22.70 -5.68
CA GLN A 111 -7.91 22.23 -6.72
C GLN A 111 -6.44 22.27 -6.26
N ARG A 112 -6.03 23.33 -5.55
CA ARG A 112 -4.68 23.41 -4.96
C ARG A 112 -4.49 22.32 -3.91
N ASP A 113 -5.43 22.15 -2.99
CA ASP A 113 -5.37 21.14 -1.94
C ASP A 113 -5.29 19.73 -2.52
N HIS A 114 -6.09 19.43 -3.55
CA HIS A 114 -6.01 18.16 -4.28
C HIS A 114 -4.64 17.95 -4.93
N SER A 115 -4.07 18.99 -5.53
CA SER A 115 -2.73 18.90 -6.13
C SER A 115 -1.63 18.63 -5.08
N THR A 116 -1.74 19.25 -3.90
CA THR A 116 -0.81 19.06 -2.78
C THR A 116 -0.96 17.66 -2.20
N SER A 117 -2.19 17.19 -1.99
CA SER A 117 -2.48 15.84 -1.51
C SER A 117 -1.99 14.77 -2.48
N LYS A 118 -2.12 14.99 -3.79
CA LYS A 118 -1.54 14.09 -4.82
C LYS A 118 -0.02 14.00 -4.73
N LYS A 119 0.67 15.13 -4.54
CA LYS A 119 2.14 15.16 -4.38
C LYS A 119 2.57 14.41 -3.12
N MET A 120 1.91 14.66 -2.00
CA MET A 120 2.18 13.98 -0.74
C MET A 120 1.94 12.47 -0.84
N ASN A 121 0.85 12.04 -1.47
CA ASN A 121 0.60 10.61 -1.72
C ASN A 121 1.68 9.96 -2.58
N TYR A 122 2.19 10.67 -3.60
CA TYR A 122 3.29 10.18 -4.42
C TYR A 122 4.59 10.02 -3.60
N GLU A 123 4.91 11.00 -2.75
CA GLU A 123 6.07 10.94 -1.86
C GLU A 123 5.97 9.80 -0.85
N LEU A 124 4.82 9.65 -0.17
CA LEU A 124 4.57 8.55 0.77
C LEU A 124 4.64 7.18 0.09
N THR A 125 4.07 7.05 -1.11
CA THR A 125 4.13 5.79 -1.88
C THR A 125 5.58 5.44 -2.23
N ARG A 126 6.39 6.44 -2.58
CA ARG A 126 7.82 6.25 -2.84
C ARG A 126 8.56 5.83 -1.57
N GLU A 127 8.30 6.47 -0.44
CA GLU A 127 8.93 6.15 0.84
C GLU A 127 8.58 4.73 1.31
N ILE A 128 7.31 4.33 1.23
CA ILE A 128 6.84 2.97 1.53
C ILE A 128 7.58 1.95 0.65
N ARG A 129 7.75 2.25 -0.64
CA ARG A 129 8.49 1.36 -1.55
C ARG A 129 9.95 1.24 -1.14
N THR A 130 10.62 2.35 -0.83
CA THR A 130 12.02 2.35 -0.39
C THR A 130 12.19 1.55 0.91
N MET A 131 11.34 1.77 1.90
CA MET A 131 11.34 0.98 3.14
C MET A 131 11.10 -0.51 2.88
N GLY A 132 10.21 -0.85 1.96
CA GLY A 132 9.98 -2.25 1.55
C GLY A 132 11.22 -2.90 0.91
N GLU A 133 11.96 -2.15 0.09
CA GLU A 133 13.22 -2.60 -0.52
C GLU A 133 14.31 -2.81 0.56
N GLU A 134 14.47 -1.86 1.48
CA GLU A 134 15.42 -1.95 2.60
C GLU A 134 15.10 -3.12 3.54
N PHE A 135 13.82 -3.32 3.89
CA PHE A 135 13.36 -4.43 4.71
C PHE A 135 13.68 -5.78 4.05
N SER A 136 13.49 -5.89 2.72
CA SER A 136 13.85 -7.09 1.96
C SER A 136 15.36 -7.38 2.02
N VAL A 137 16.20 -6.34 1.93
CA VAL A 137 17.66 -6.47 2.05
C VAL A 137 18.06 -6.92 3.46
N LEU A 138 17.48 -6.32 4.50
CA LEU A 138 17.73 -6.69 5.88
C LEU A 138 17.29 -8.13 6.18
N GLN A 139 16.11 -8.54 5.73
CA GLN A 139 15.61 -9.90 5.89
C GLN A 139 16.58 -10.93 5.29
N LYS A 140 17.05 -10.68 4.05
CA LYS A 140 18.06 -11.55 3.40
C LYS A 140 19.38 -11.60 4.18
N LYS A 141 19.78 -10.48 4.80
CA LYS A 141 20.99 -10.43 5.62
C LYS A 141 20.81 -11.23 6.91
N MET A 142 19.65 -11.12 7.58
CA MET A 142 19.31 -11.91 8.76
C MET A 142 19.30 -13.40 8.45
N ASP A 143 18.66 -13.82 7.36
CA ASP A 143 18.63 -15.23 6.95
C ASP A 143 20.03 -15.80 6.70
N ARG A 144 20.94 -15.01 6.10
CA ARG A 144 22.34 -15.40 5.90
C ARG A 144 23.08 -15.55 7.22
N MET A 145 22.92 -14.59 8.13
CA MET A 145 23.55 -14.63 9.46
C MET A 145 23.05 -15.82 10.27
N GLU A 146 21.75 -16.08 10.26
CA GLU A 146 21.15 -17.22 10.94
C GLU A 146 21.68 -18.56 10.40
N MET A 147 21.78 -18.71 9.07
CA MET A 147 22.36 -19.92 8.48
C MET A 147 23.83 -20.11 8.84
N GLN A 148 24.60 -19.01 8.92
CA GLN A 148 25.99 -19.06 9.38
C GLN A 148 26.06 -19.49 10.85
N SER A 149 25.22 -18.93 11.73
CA SER A 149 25.12 -19.34 13.14
C SER A 149 24.74 -20.81 13.27
N LEU A 150 23.79 -21.28 12.45
CA LEU A 150 23.38 -22.69 12.43
C LEU A 150 24.55 -23.62 12.10
N LYS A 151 25.31 -23.33 11.04
CA LYS A 151 26.45 -24.16 10.64
C LYS A 151 27.54 -24.18 11.70
N ILE A 152 27.88 -23.01 12.26
CA ILE A 152 28.86 -22.89 13.35
C ILE A 152 28.39 -23.70 14.58
N GLY A 153 27.12 -23.56 14.97
CA GLY A 153 26.55 -24.28 16.10
C GLY A 153 26.58 -25.79 15.90
N ILE A 154 26.25 -26.27 14.69
CA ILE A 154 26.34 -27.68 14.32
C ILE A 154 27.78 -28.19 14.38
N GLY A 155 28.76 -27.44 13.85
CA GLY A 155 30.17 -27.80 13.93
C GLY A 155 30.67 -27.91 15.38
N ASN A 156 30.26 -26.97 16.23
CA ASN A 156 30.55 -27.02 17.66
C ASN A 156 29.89 -28.22 18.35
N LEU A 157 28.65 -28.55 17.99
CA LEU A 157 27.92 -29.71 18.50
C LEU A 157 28.62 -31.03 18.12
N GLN A 158 29.05 -31.16 16.86
CA GLN A 158 29.81 -32.31 16.36
C GLN A 158 31.08 -32.54 17.19
N ILE A 159 31.89 -31.50 17.38
CA ILE A 159 33.14 -31.61 18.15
C ILE A 159 32.86 -31.96 19.62
N ALA A 160 31.82 -31.36 20.22
CA ALA A 160 31.42 -31.68 21.59
C ALA A 160 31.01 -33.15 21.73
N ALA A 161 30.25 -33.68 20.76
CA ALA A 161 29.86 -35.09 20.72
C ALA A 161 31.09 -36.01 20.60
N ILE A 162 32.00 -35.73 19.67
CA ILE A 162 33.24 -36.51 19.47
C ILE A 162 34.10 -36.52 20.74
N ARG A 163 34.30 -35.36 21.39
CA ARG A 163 35.04 -35.28 22.65
C ARG A 163 34.41 -36.14 23.74
N ARG A 164 33.08 -36.14 23.83
CA ARG A 164 32.34 -36.92 24.82
C ARG A 164 32.46 -38.42 24.55
N ILE A 165 32.37 -38.85 23.29
CA ILE A 165 32.57 -40.25 22.87
C ILE A 165 33.99 -40.70 23.20
N LYS A 166 35.01 -39.90 22.85
CA LYS A 166 36.41 -40.21 23.16
C LYS A 166 36.65 -40.40 24.66
N LYS A 167 36.08 -39.53 25.49
CA LYS A 167 36.16 -39.63 26.96
C LYS A 167 35.48 -40.89 27.49
N GLN A 168 34.34 -41.29 26.92
CA GLN A 168 33.64 -42.51 27.30
C GLN A 168 34.41 -43.77 26.87
N GLN A 169 34.99 -43.79 25.67
CA GLN A 169 35.80 -44.90 25.21
C GLN A 169 37.05 -45.13 26.08
N GLY A 170 37.74 -44.06 26.50
CA GLY A 170 38.88 -44.16 27.41
C GLY A 170 38.52 -44.67 28.81
N ARG A 171 37.24 -44.61 29.20
CA ARG A 171 36.74 -45.23 30.45
C ARG A 171 36.39 -46.70 30.28
N VAL A 172 35.98 -47.11 29.08
CA VAL A 172 35.63 -48.50 28.75
C VAL A 172 36.89 -49.32 28.44
N ASN A 173 37.90 -48.72 27.78
CA ASN A 173 39.18 -49.34 27.44
C ASN A 173 40.36 -48.48 27.96
N PRO A 174 40.90 -48.78 29.16
CA PRO A 174 41.97 -47.99 29.77
C PRO A 174 43.34 -48.13 29.10
N SER A 175 43.48 -49.03 28.12
CA SER A 175 44.68 -49.19 27.29
C SER A 175 44.87 -48.08 26.26
N GLY A 176 43.89 -47.18 26.08
CA GLY A 176 44.09 -45.92 25.37
C GLY A 176 44.81 -44.91 26.26
N GLY A 177 46.07 -44.61 25.94
CA GLY A 177 46.96 -43.73 26.72
C GLY A 177 46.41 -42.33 27.06
N PRO A 178 47.16 -41.57 27.88
CA PRO A 178 46.66 -40.41 28.62
C PRO A 178 45.89 -39.41 27.75
N SER A 179 44.69 -39.09 28.23
CA SER A 179 43.77 -38.10 27.67
C SER A 179 44.32 -36.68 27.87
N ASN A 180 45.39 -36.31 27.17
CA ASN A 180 45.90 -34.94 27.18
C ASN A 180 44.95 -33.97 26.44
N THR A 181 44.70 -32.85 27.10
CA THR A 181 43.48 -32.03 27.03
C THR A 181 43.46 -30.95 25.96
N ALA A 182 44.29 -31.05 24.90
CA ALA A 182 44.33 -30.03 23.85
C ALA A 182 44.58 -30.64 22.46
N GLN A 183 43.68 -31.49 22.00
CA GLN A 183 43.67 -31.86 20.58
C GLN A 183 42.93 -30.82 19.75
N SER A 184 43.52 -30.45 18.61
CA SER A 184 42.85 -29.63 17.60
C SER A 184 41.53 -30.28 17.16
N SER A 185 40.56 -29.49 16.73
CA SER A 185 39.28 -30.01 16.22
C SER A 185 39.50 -30.99 15.06
N GLU A 186 40.47 -30.71 14.19
CA GLU A 186 40.92 -31.59 13.11
C GLU A 186 41.51 -32.92 13.62
N GLY A 187 42.29 -32.88 14.71
CA GLY A 187 42.82 -34.09 15.35
C GLY A 187 41.71 -34.95 15.94
N LEU A 188 40.66 -34.34 16.51
CA LEU A 188 39.49 -35.04 17.03
C LEU A 188 38.65 -35.67 15.93
N THR A 189 38.41 -34.96 14.82
CA THR A 189 37.63 -35.47 13.69
C THR A 189 38.40 -36.56 12.93
N THR A 190 39.72 -36.42 12.77
CA THR A 190 40.60 -37.46 12.22
C THR A 190 40.68 -38.69 13.10
N TRP A 191 40.64 -38.51 14.42
CA TRP A 191 40.53 -39.63 15.35
C TRP A 191 39.16 -40.33 15.19
N PHE A 192 38.09 -39.56 15.13
CA PHE A 192 36.73 -40.10 15.02
C PHE A 192 36.47 -40.77 13.66
N SER A 193 37.12 -40.34 12.58
CA SER A 193 37.00 -41.01 11.27
C SER A 193 37.59 -42.42 11.25
N LYS A 194 38.47 -42.74 12.21
CA LYS A 194 39.02 -44.09 12.44
C LYS A 194 38.21 -44.89 13.47
N PHE A 195 37.17 -44.29 14.07
CA PHE A 195 36.30 -44.94 15.04
C PHE A 195 35.35 -45.91 14.32
N ASN A 196 35.13 -47.09 14.87
CA ASN A 196 34.22 -48.06 14.27
C ASN A 196 32.76 -47.63 14.51
N ALA A 197 32.02 -47.37 13.43
CA ALA A 197 30.63 -46.93 13.48
C ALA A 197 29.70 -47.89 14.26
N LYS A 198 30.04 -49.19 14.33
CA LYS A 198 29.28 -50.20 15.08
C LYS A 198 29.40 -50.03 16.59
N ASP A 199 30.48 -49.43 17.07
CA ASP A 199 30.74 -49.25 18.50
C ASP A 199 30.06 -47.99 19.07
N LEU A 200 29.50 -47.14 18.18
CA LEU A 200 28.88 -45.88 18.54
C LEU A 200 27.68 -46.03 19.51
N PRO A 201 26.73 -46.97 19.30
CA PRO A 201 25.65 -47.20 20.26
C PRO A 201 26.18 -47.67 21.61
N SER A 202 27.16 -48.57 21.64
CA SER A 202 27.74 -49.08 22.88
C SER A 202 28.40 -47.97 23.70
N VAL A 203 29.29 -47.18 23.08
CA VAL A 203 30.02 -46.11 23.78
C VAL A 203 29.07 -44.99 24.25
N SER A 204 28.02 -44.69 23.49
CA SER A 204 27.06 -43.62 23.80
C SER A 204 25.88 -44.05 24.69
N ASN A 205 25.90 -45.26 25.26
CA ASN A 205 24.77 -45.84 26.00
C ASN A 205 23.45 -45.83 25.21
N ASN A 206 23.51 -46.23 23.93
CA ASN A 206 22.41 -46.26 22.96
C ASN A 206 21.75 -44.90 22.67
N MET A 207 22.34 -43.78 23.08
CA MET A 207 21.82 -42.44 22.74
C MET A 207 22.07 -42.08 21.28
N LEU A 208 23.17 -42.57 20.69
CA LEU A 208 23.51 -42.38 19.29
C LEU A 208 23.33 -43.69 18.51
N LYS A 209 22.87 -43.58 17.26
CA LYS A 209 22.77 -44.71 16.33
C LYS A 209 23.98 -44.74 15.40
N THR A 210 24.26 -45.90 14.81
CA THR A 210 25.28 -46.04 13.75
C THR A 210 25.05 -45.07 12.57
N THR A 211 23.80 -44.70 12.27
CA THR A 211 23.48 -43.69 11.24
C THR A 211 24.02 -42.30 11.56
N ASP A 212 24.24 -42.00 12.84
CA ASP A 212 24.71 -40.69 13.30
C ASP A 212 26.23 -40.55 13.13
N TYR A 213 26.94 -41.67 12.93
CA TYR A 213 28.38 -41.72 12.62
C TYR A 213 28.74 -40.87 11.39
N LYS A 214 27.99 -41.04 10.28
CA LYS A 214 28.26 -40.31 9.03
C LYS A 214 28.24 -38.79 9.22
N ARG A 215 27.34 -38.29 10.08
CA ARG A 215 27.23 -36.85 10.38
C ARG A 215 28.38 -36.37 11.24
N LEU A 216 28.79 -37.19 12.22
CA LEU A 216 29.94 -36.88 13.07
C LEU A 216 31.29 -36.98 12.33
N CYS A 217 31.35 -37.67 11.19
CA CYS A 217 32.53 -37.72 10.32
C CYS A 217 32.55 -36.65 9.22
N ASP A 218 31.52 -35.81 9.09
CA ASP A 218 31.48 -34.79 8.04
C ASP A 218 32.51 -33.69 8.32
N SER A 219 33.55 -33.60 7.49
CA SER A 219 34.64 -32.63 7.66
C SER A 219 34.25 -31.22 7.24
N LYS A 220 33.18 -31.04 6.45
CA LYS A 220 32.76 -29.73 5.93
C LYS A 220 32.28 -28.78 7.02
N LEU A 221 31.90 -29.31 8.18
CA LEU A 221 31.39 -28.55 9.32
C LEU A 221 32.50 -28.10 10.28
N VAL A 222 33.75 -28.55 10.04
CA VAL A 222 34.91 -28.29 10.91
C VAL A 222 35.66 -27.01 10.49
N GLU A 223 35.58 -26.64 9.20
CA GLU A 223 36.30 -25.51 8.60
C GLU A 223 35.72 -24.14 8.99
N GLU A 224 34.44 -24.05 9.37
CA GLU A 224 33.75 -22.78 9.68
C GLU A 224 33.95 -22.30 11.15
N ARG A 225 35.06 -22.64 11.82
CA ARG A 225 35.22 -22.38 13.27
C ARG A 225 35.92 -21.06 13.61
N ASN A 226 35.25 -20.24 14.43
CA ASN A 226 35.89 -19.19 15.23
C ASN A 226 36.35 -19.75 16.59
N ARG A 227 37.60 -19.49 16.98
CA ARG A 227 38.21 -20.01 18.23
C ARG A 227 37.61 -19.43 19.53
N ALA A 228 36.62 -18.52 19.48
CA ALA A 228 36.22 -17.74 20.66
C ALA A 228 34.72 -17.40 20.84
N ALA A 229 33.77 -17.86 20.02
CA ALA A 229 32.40 -17.32 20.04
C ALA A 229 31.36 -18.31 20.61
N HIS A 230 30.86 -17.99 21.81
CA HIS A 230 29.51 -18.24 22.35
C HIS A 230 28.95 -19.68 22.27
N GLN A 231 29.22 -20.46 23.32
CA GLN A 231 28.49 -21.70 23.61
C GLN A 231 27.14 -21.36 24.26
N GLU A 232 26.19 -20.89 23.47
CA GLU A 232 24.78 -20.89 23.89
C GLU A 232 24.09 -21.98 23.08
N TRP A 233 24.08 -23.20 23.64
CA TRP A 233 23.28 -24.28 23.08
C TRP A 233 21.81 -23.88 22.92
N GLY A 234 21.35 -22.91 23.72
CA GLY A 234 20.08 -22.21 23.59
C GLY A 234 19.90 -21.50 22.25
N GLU A 235 20.85 -20.69 21.77
CA GLU A 235 20.75 -20.05 20.44
C GLU A 235 20.62 -21.08 19.32
N LEU A 236 21.46 -22.13 19.34
CA LEU A 236 21.36 -23.23 18.37
C LEU A 236 20.02 -23.95 18.49
N ALA A 237 19.51 -24.14 19.72
CA ALA A 237 18.24 -24.77 19.97
C ALA A 237 17.07 -23.96 19.41
N VAL A 238 17.09 -22.64 19.59
CA VAL A 238 16.11 -21.70 19.01
C VAL A 238 16.16 -21.75 17.49
N ILE A 239 17.34 -21.74 16.87
CA ILE A 239 17.42 -21.85 15.41
C ILE A 239 16.87 -23.21 14.94
N LEU A 240 17.24 -24.31 15.61
CA LEU A 240 16.77 -25.66 15.25
C LEU A 240 15.27 -25.88 15.52
N SER A 241 14.68 -25.17 16.48
CA SER A 241 13.25 -25.30 16.81
C SER A 241 12.34 -24.70 15.73
N GLN A 242 12.86 -23.78 14.91
CA GLN A 242 12.13 -23.16 13.81
C GLN A 242 11.72 -24.17 12.73
N GLN A 243 10.49 -24.02 12.22
CA GLN A 243 9.92 -24.94 11.23
C GLN A 243 10.76 -25.04 9.95
N LYS A 244 11.38 -23.95 9.49
CA LYS A 244 12.23 -23.93 8.28
C LYS A 244 13.45 -24.85 8.40
N HIS A 245 13.89 -25.19 9.61
CA HIS A 245 15.05 -26.04 9.88
C HIS A 245 14.69 -27.47 10.30
N GLN A 246 13.43 -27.89 10.14
CA GLN A 246 12.94 -29.23 10.53
C GLN A 246 13.87 -30.37 10.10
N ARG A 247 14.25 -30.41 8.83
CA ARG A 247 15.10 -31.49 8.29
C ARG A 247 16.48 -31.51 8.95
N ILE A 248 17.03 -30.34 9.28
CA ILE A 248 18.32 -30.22 9.95
C ILE A 248 18.15 -30.66 11.42
N ARG A 249 17.10 -30.22 12.10
CA ARG A 249 16.75 -30.69 13.45
C ARG A 249 16.63 -32.19 13.52
N ASP A 250 15.88 -32.82 12.61
CA ASP A 250 15.66 -34.27 12.62
C ASP A 250 16.98 -35.07 12.52
N ASN A 251 17.96 -34.51 11.81
CA ASN A 251 19.29 -35.08 11.63
C ASN A 251 20.21 -34.90 12.85
N TRP A 252 20.04 -33.81 13.60
CA TRP A 252 20.96 -33.43 14.69
C TRP A 252 20.38 -33.59 16.09
N GLN A 253 19.07 -33.77 16.26
CA GLN A 253 18.38 -33.83 17.55
C GLN A 253 18.93 -34.92 18.50
N ARG A 254 19.31 -36.10 17.99
CA ARG A 254 19.90 -37.16 18.82
C ARG A 254 21.29 -36.78 19.32
N ILE A 255 22.09 -36.18 18.45
CA ILE A 255 23.44 -35.69 18.78
C ILE A 255 23.33 -34.52 19.78
N PHE A 256 22.39 -33.61 19.55
CA PHE A 256 22.05 -32.52 20.46
C PHE A 256 21.70 -33.05 21.84
N LYS A 257 20.73 -33.96 21.94
CA LYS A 257 20.32 -34.59 23.20
C LYS A 257 21.46 -35.34 23.87
N TYR A 258 22.34 -35.99 23.12
CA TYR A 258 23.51 -36.64 23.66
C TYR A 258 24.50 -35.66 24.31
N VAL A 259 24.74 -34.50 23.68
CA VAL A 259 25.65 -33.47 24.19
C VAL A 259 25.03 -32.68 25.34
N VAL A 260 23.86 -32.09 25.11
CA VAL A 260 23.17 -31.14 26.01
C VAL A 260 22.35 -31.84 27.10
N ARG A 261 22.01 -33.12 26.89
CA ARG A 261 21.16 -33.96 27.78
C ARG A 261 19.68 -33.55 27.84
N ARG A 262 19.27 -32.59 26.99
CA ARG A 262 17.89 -32.12 26.83
C ARG A 262 17.47 -32.18 25.36
N SER A 263 16.17 -32.16 25.09
CA SER A 263 15.68 -31.99 23.71
C SER A 263 15.98 -30.58 23.21
N VAL A 264 15.91 -30.41 21.89
CA VAL A 264 16.07 -29.10 21.24
C VAL A 264 14.99 -28.13 21.76
N GLU A 265 13.75 -28.61 21.83
CA GLU A 265 12.59 -27.82 22.24
C GLU A 265 12.72 -27.33 23.69
N ALA A 266 13.10 -28.21 24.62
CA ALA A 266 13.25 -27.85 26.02
C ALA A 266 14.40 -26.88 26.28
N GLU A 267 15.48 -26.97 25.50
CA GLU A 267 16.59 -26.01 25.60
C GLU A 267 16.21 -24.65 24.99
N ALA A 268 15.47 -24.65 23.87
CA ALA A 268 14.97 -23.43 23.24
C ALA A 268 14.01 -22.67 24.15
N GLU A 269 13.02 -23.37 24.73
CA GLU A 269 12.05 -22.79 25.66
C GLU A 269 12.73 -22.17 26.89
N GLN A 270 13.72 -22.86 27.47
CA GLN A 270 14.47 -22.30 28.61
C GLN A 270 15.25 -21.05 28.22
N TYR A 271 15.88 -21.08 27.04
CA TYR A 271 16.68 -19.96 26.55
C TYR A 271 15.81 -18.73 26.30
N GLU A 272 14.69 -18.90 25.60
CA GLU A 272 13.72 -17.84 25.33
C GLU A 272 13.14 -17.28 26.63
N ALA A 273 12.74 -18.14 27.58
CA ALA A 273 12.24 -17.68 28.88
C ALA A 273 13.30 -16.91 29.70
N GLY A 274 14.57 -17.28 29.59
CA GLY A 274 15.68 -16.56 30.21
C GLY A 274 15.94 -15.21 29.54
N HIS A 275 15.89 -15.17 28.20
CA HIS A 275 16.13 -13.98 27.41
C HIS A 275 14.99 -12.96 27.57
N THR A 276 13.73 -13.40 27.62
CA THR A 276 12.58 -12.52 27.88
C THR A 276 12.68 -11.86 29.25
N LYS A 277 13.02 -12.61 30.31
CA LYS A 277 13.23 -12.04 31.66
C LYS A 277 14.37 -11.02 31.70
N PHE A 278 15.43 -11.25 30.93
CA PHE A 278 16.54 -10.31 30.81
C PHE A 278 16.11 -9.01 30.12
N LEU A 279 15.34 -9.10 29.03
CA LEU A 279 14.82 -7.92 28.34
C LEU A 279 13.78 -7.15 29.19
N GLU A 280 12.91 -7.84 29.92
CA GLU A 280 11.99 -7.23 30.88
C GLU A 280 12.75 -6.49 32.01
N ALA A 281 13.84 -7.07 32.52
CA ALA A 281 14.68 -6.43 33.52
C ALA A 281 15.43 -5.19 33.00
N LEU A 282 15.72 -5.13 31.70
CA LEU A 282 16.31 -3.96 31.05
C LEU A 282 15.26 -2.89 30.68
N GLY A 283 14.04 -3.32 30.31
CA GLY A 283 12.92 -2.44 29.99
C GLY A 283 12.20 -1.86 31.22
N GLY A 284 12.29 -2.53 32.37
CA GLY A 284 11.73 -2.06 33.65
C GLY A 284 12.57 -1.01 34.38
N LEU A 285 13.64 -0.50 33.77
CA LEU A 285 14.49 0.58 34.32
C LEU A 285 14.10 1.99 33.84
N SER A 286 12.98 2.16 33.12
CA SER A 286 12.61 3.47 32.53
C SER A 286 11.27 4.06 32.96
N GLU A 287 10.58 3.54 33.98
CA GLU A 287 9.27 4.09 34.39
C GLU A 287 9.23 4.82 35.74
N ASP A 288 10.33 4.88 36.52
CA ASP A 288 10.35 5.55 37.83
C ASP A 288 11.35 6.73 37.93
N GLU A 289 11.44 7.58 36.90
CA GLU A 289 12.03 8.92 37.01
C GLU A 289 11.19 9.98 36.28
N THR A 290 9.98 10.26 36.80
CA THR A 290 9.30 11.56 36.61
C THR A 290 8.59 11.98 37.88
#